data_AF-A0A8T1UC08-F1
#
_entry.id   AF-A0A8T1UC08-F1
#
_cell.length_a   1.000
_cell.length_b   1.000
_cell.length_c   1.000
_cell.angle_alpha   90.00
_cell.angle_beta   90.00
_cell.angle_gamma   90.00
#
_symmetry.space_group_name_H-M   'P 1'
#
loop_
_entity.id
_entity.type
_entity.pdbx_description
1 polymer ?
#
loop_
_entity_poly.entity_id
_entity_poly.type
_entity_poly.pdbx_seq_one_letter_code
_entity_poly.pdbx_strand_id
1 'polypeptide(L)'
;LLPRVFADVLTISGPIRANDIFLAIGCGIANIAAQFALQTPVRSGVELRSDLCVQPLRKNSLLLHGSTKDGGLSLRPPFGDAAIVYLNSFLFIDDVKALVLRALCALSRARIVISTEAFYPRHRPSCKNNFCAPWKLYQVSKGPASWTSKLVGIYIYKSR
;
A
#
# COMPACT_ATOMS: atom_id res chain seq x y z
N LEU A 1 -7.89 -0.98 10.26
CA LEU A 1 -7.77 -2.39 9.83
C LEU A 1 -7.35 -3.20 11.04
N LEU A 2 -8.04 -4.30 11.34
CA LEU A 2 -7.77 -5.13 12.54
C LEU A 2 -6.47 -5.95 12.43
N PRO A 3 -5.93 -6.43 13.58
CA PRO A 3 -4.76 -7.31 13.66
C PRO A 3 -4.82 -8.57 12.80
N ARG A 4 -6.02 -9.08 12.50
CA ARG A 4 -6.21 -10.33 11.74
C ARG A 4 -5.77 -10.21 10.28
N VAL A 5 -6.21 -9.14 9.61
CA VAL A 5 -5.75 -8.87 8.23
C VAL A 5 -4.27 -8.53 8.21
N PHE A 6 -3.80 -7.89 9.29
CA PHE A 6 -2.39 -7.60 9.42
C PHE A 6 -1.53 -8.87 9.48
N ALA A 7 -1.96 -9.90 10.22
CA ALA A 7 -1.31 -11.20 10.25
C ALA A 7 -1.32 -11.90 8.88
N ASP A 8 -2.43 -11.84 8.14
CA ASP A 8 -2.51 -12.33 6.76
C ASP A 8 -1.49 -11.60 5.87
N VAL A 9 -1.44 -10.27 5.96
CA VAL A 9 -0.51 -9.44 5.20
C VAL A 9 0.93 -9.82 5.50
N LEU A 10 1.32 -9.99 6.77
CA LEU A 10 2.66 -10.41 7.15
C LEU A 10 3.00 -11.79 6.59
N THR A 11 2.08 -12.75 6.70
CA THR A 11 2.27 -14.12 6.22
C THR A 11 2.43 -14.16 4.70
N ILE A 12 1.56 -13.46 3.98
CA ILE A 12 1.54 -13.44 2.51
C ILE A 12 2.74 -12.68 1.95
N SER A 13 3.25 -11.72 2.73
CA SER A 13 4.42 -10.94 2.36
C SER A 13 5.70 -11.79 2.30
N GLY A 14 5.68 -13.03 2.78
CA GLY A 14 6.87 -13.89 2.82
C GLY A 14 7.96 -13.27 3.71
N PRO A 15 9.25 -13.64 3.53
CA PRO A 15 10.33 -13.10 4.34
C PRO A 15 10.42 -11.58 4.18
N ILE A 16 10.15 -10.84 5.25
CA ILE A 16 10.31 -9.38 5.32
C ILE A 16 11.72 -9.10 5.83
N ARG A 17 12.55 -8.45 5.01
CA ARG A 17 13.97 -8.20 5.32
C ARG A 17 14.13 -6.83 5.98
N ALA A 18 15.16 -6.65 6.81
CA ALA A 18 15.45 -5.37 7.45
C ALA A 18 15.68 -4.20 6.46
N ASN A 19 16.16 -4.52 5.25
CA ASN A 19 16.40 -3.54 4.20
C ASN A 19 15.17 -3.27 3.32
N ASP A 20 14.08 -4.02 3.50
CA ASP A 20 12.83 -3.78 2.79
C ASP A 20 12.26 -2.43 3.22
N ILE A 21 11.60 -1.77 2.27
CA ILE A 21 10.88 -0.53 2.48
C ILE A 21 9.39 -0.83 2.35
N PHE A 22 8.65 -0.49 3.41
CA PHE A 22 7.19 -0.53 3.40
C PHE A 22 6.65 0.86 3.12
N LEU A 23 5.81 1.02 2.08
CA LEU A 23 5.20 2.29 1.72
C LEU A 23 3.70 2.25 2.00
N ALA A 24 3.19 3.16 2.82
CA ALA A 24 1.75 3.33 3.05
C ALA A 24 1.23 4.59 2.35
N ILE A 25 0.27 4.41 1.43
CA ILE A 25 -0.38 5.47 0.65
C ILE A 25 -1.83 5.64 1.13
N GLY A 26 -2.24 6.88 1.43
CA GLY A 26 -3.61 7.18 1.85
C GLY A 26 -3.97 6.67 3.25
N CYS A 27 -2.98 6.47 4.14
CA CYS A 27 -3.18 5.83 5.44
C CYS A 27 -3.80 6.72 6.53
N GLY A 28 -4.15 7.97 6.23
CA GLY A 28 -4.67 8.93 7.22
C GLY A 28 -3.64 9.15 8.32
N ILE A 29 -4.01 9.00 9.59
CA ILE A 29 -3.13 9.16 10.77
C ILE A 29 -2.08 8.03 10.96
N ALA A 30 -1.68 7.34 9.89
CA ALA A 30 -0.58 6.38 9.87
C ALA A 30 -0.69 5.12 10.77
N ASN A 31 -1.84 4.81 11.38
CA ASN A 31 -1.99 3.66 12.28
C ASN A 31 -1.49 2.33 11.69
N ILE A 32 -1.76 2.08 10.40
CA ILE A 32 -1.31 0.85 9.74
C ILE A 32 0.19 0.84 9.51
N ALA A 33 0.77 1.98 9.14
CA ALA A 33 2.22 2.09 9.00
C ALA A 33 2.93 1.96 10.35
N ALA A 34 2.37 2.53 11.41
CA ALA A 34 2.90 2.39 12.77
C ALA A 34 2.86 0.93 13.23
N GLN A 35 1.74 0.24 13.05
CA GLN A 35 1.63 -1.19 13.38
C GLN A 35 2.63 -2.03 12.58
N PHE A 36 2.84 -1.73 11.29
CA PHE A 36 3.82 -2.43 10.46
C PHE A 36 5.26 -2.20 10.91
N ALA A 37 5.62 -0.97 11.24
CA ALA A 37 6.93 -0.65 11.79
C ALA A 37 7.18 -1.27 13.19
N LEU A 38 6.12 -1.52 13.96
CA LEU A 38 6.23 -2.14 15.29
C LEU A 38 6.42 -3.66 15.20
N GLN A 39 5.84 -4.31 14.20
CA GLN A 39 5.77 -5.77 14.09
C GLN A 39 6.77 -6.36 13.07
N THR A 40 7.55 -5.52 12.39
CA THR A 40 8.54 -5.96 11.39
C THR A 40 9.84 -5.16 11.49
N PRO A 41 10.96 -5.68 10.96
CA PRO A 41 12.25 -4.99 10.99
C PRO A 41 12.43 -3.93 9.88
N VAL A 42 11.38 -3.62 9.10
CA VAL A 42 11.50 -2.76 7.90
C VAL A 42 11.74 -1.29 8.21
N ARG A 43 12.23 -0.57 7.20
CA ARG A 43 12.10 0.89 7.14
C ARG A 43 10.72 1.24 6.59
N SER A 44 9.99 2.12 7.26
CA SER A 44 8.61 2.45 6.88
C SER A 44 8.52 3.85 6.29
N GLY A 45 7.98 3.96 5.09
CA GLY A 45 7.58 5.19 4.44
C GLY A 45 6.08 5.43 4.56
N VAL A 46 5.66 6.64 4.92
CA VAL A 46 4.24 6.98 5.08
C VAL A 46 3.90 8.24 4.29
N GLU A 47 2.95 8.15 3.36
CA GLU A 47 2.37 9.34 2.73
C GLU A 47 1.24 9.89 3.59
N LEU A 48 1.45 11.10 4.10
CA LEU A 48 0.51 11.82 4.95
C LEU A 48 -0.05 13.04 4.22
N ARG A 49 -1.36 13.22 4.34
CA ARG A 49 -2.02 14.48 4.03
C ARG A 49 -1.55 15.52 5.07
N SER A 50 -1.29 16.75 4.61
CA SER A 50 -0.65 17.81 5.40
C SER A 50 -1.34 18.11 6.73
N ASP A 51 -2.65 17.97 6.75
CA ASP A 51 -3.56 18.19 7.88
C ASP A 51 -3.63 17.04 8.89
N LEU A 52 -3.09 15.86 8.56
CA LEU A 52 -3.18 14.64 9.38
C LEU A 52 -1.83 14.19 9.95
N CYS A 53 -0.80 15.04 9.85
CA CYS A 53 0.54 14.74 10.34
C CYS A 53 0.62 14.90 11.86
N VAL A 54 0.21 13.86 12.59
CA VAL A 54 0.30 13.84 14.06
C VAL A 54 1.33 12.78 14.49
N GLN A 55 2.48 13.26 14.95
CA GLN A 55 3.55 12.56 15.71
C GLN A 55 4.51 11.62 14.95
N PRO A 56 5.76 11.49 15.44
CA PRO A 56 6.80 10.75 14.74
C PRO A 56 6.59 9.25 14.96
N LEU A 57 6.38 8.51 13.87
CA LEU A 57 6.65 7.08 13.87
C LEU A 57 8.12 6.85 14.28
N ARG A 58 8.42 5.69 14.90
CA ARG A 58 9.76 5.25 15.36
C ARG A 58 10.94 5.74 14.50
N LYS A 59 12.15 5.82 15.10
CA LYS A 59 13.44 6.22 14.48
C LYS A 59 13.73 5.71 13.04
N ASN A 60 13.11 4.62 12.58
CA ASN A 60 13.28 4.03 11.25
C ASN A 60 12.13 4.34 10.27
N SER A 61 11.38 5.42 10.51
CA SER A 61 10.19 5.77 9.73
C SER A 61 10.38 7.12 9.05
N LEU A 62 10.15 7.16 7.74
CA LEU A 62 10.22 8.34 6.91
C LEU A 62 8.79 8.78 6.57
N LEU A 63 8.43 9.99 6.99
CA LEU A 63 7.16 10.60 6.65
C LEU A 63 7.35 11.41 5.35
N LEU A 64 6.59 11.07 4.32
CA LEU A 64 6.46 11.89 3.13
C LEU A 64 5.21 12.75 3.26
N HIS A 65 5.45 14.05 3.25
CA HIS A 65 4.39 15.05 3.15
C HIS A 65 4.07 15.30 1.68
N GLY A 66 2.81 15.13 1.28
CA GLY A 66 2.39 15.47 -0.08
C GLY A 66 1.02 14.90 -0.44
N SER A 67 0.40 15.51 -1.45
CA SER A 67 -0.75 14.91 -2.11
C SER A 67 -0.26 13.83 -3.08
N THR A 68 -0.97 12.70 -3.16
CA THR A 68 -0.84 11.71 -4.26
C THR A 68 -0.80 12.34 -5.66
N LYS A 69 -1.33 13.57 -5.82
CA LYS A 69 -1.31 14.35 -7.06
C LYS A 69 0.03 15.02 -7.37
N ASP A 70 0.88 15.28 -6.38
CA ASP A 70 2.07 16.15 -6.51
C ASP A 70 3.32 15.43 -7.03
N GLY A 71 3.15 14.25 -7.63
CA GLY A 71 4.17 13.61 -8.46
C GLY A 71 5.38 13.04 -7.70
N GLY A 72 5.63 11.75 -7.93
CA GLY A 72 6.95 11.15 -7.76
C GLY A 72 7.15 10.21 -6.59
N LEU A 73 6.12 9.53 -6.08
CA LEU A 73 6.33 8.45 -5.08
C LEU A 73 7.35 7.41 -5.56
N SER A 74 7.34 7.06 -6.85
CA SER A 74 8.31 6.15 -7.45
C SER A 74 9.68 6.79 -7.71
N LEU A 75 9.78 8.12 -7.69
CA LEU A 75 10.99 8.87 -8.03
C LEU A 75 11.70 9.48 -6.80
N ARG A 76 11.02 9.54 -5.65
CA ARG A 76 11.59 10.09 -4.41
C ARG A 76 12.20 8.94 -3.60
N PRO A 77 13.52 8.93 -3.36
CA PRO A 77 14.11 8.00 -2.42
C PRO A 77 13.57 8.21 -0.99
N PRO A 78 13.39 7.14 -0.19
CA PRO A 78 13.58 5.73 -0.54
C PRO A 78 12.31 5.07 -1.14
N PHE A 79 11.26 5.83 -1.43
CA PHE A 79 9.94 5.28 -1.78
C PHE A 79 9.92 4.58 -3.15
N GLY A 80 10.78 4.99 -4.08
CA GLY A 80 11.02 4.26 -5.35
C GLY A 80 11.53 2.82 -5.16
N ASP A 81 12.13 2.54 -4.00
CA ASP A 81 12.66 1.23 -3.63
C ASP A 81 11.70 0.41 -2.74
N ALA A 82 10.43 0.84 -2.61
CA ALA A 82 9.43 0.13 -1.81
C ALA A 82 9.27 -1.32 -2.28
N ALA A 83 9.46 -2.26 -1.36
CA ALA A 83 9.24 -3.69 -1.61
C ALA A 83 7.79 -4.10 -1.33
N ILE A 84 7.15 -3.41 -0.39
CA ILE A 84 5.78 -3.71 0.06
C ILE A 84 5.00 -2.40 0.06
N VAL A 85 3.85 -2.36 -0.61
CA VAL A 85 3.00 -1.17 -0.66
C VAL A 85 1.64 -1.48 -0.06
N TYR A 86 1.19 -0.65 0.86
CA TYR A 86 -0.18 -0.62 1.35
C TYR A 86 -0.89 0.62 0.81
N LEU A 87 -2.11 0.41 0.31
CA LEU A 87 -2.93 1.44 -0.28
C LEU A 87 -4.33 1.40 0.30
N ASN A 88 -4.71 2.48 0.98
CA ASN A 88 -6.09 2.71 1.38
C ASN A 88 -6.77 3.59 0.33
N SER A 89 -7.36 2.97 -0.69
CA SER A 89 -7.93 3.66 -1.85
C SER A 89 -9.42 4.01 -1.70
N PHE A 90 -10.07 3.69 -0.58
CA PHE A 90 -11.53 3.81 -0.41
C PHE A 90 -12.14 5.14 -0.88
N LEU A 91 -11.44 6.25 -0.66
CA LEU A 91 -11.91 7.60 -0.98
C LEU A 91 -11.16 8.20 -2.18
N PHE A 92 -10.39 7.40 -2.91
CA PHE A 92 -9.64 7.88 -4.07
C PHE A 92 -10.61 8.05 -5.24
N ILE A 93 -10.63 9.26 -5.80
CA ILE A 93 -11.28 9.54 -7.08
C ILE A 93 -10.47 8.96 -8.24
N ASP A 94 -11.11 8.79 -9.40
CA ASP A 94 -10.53 8.06 -10.54
C ASP A 94 -9.18 8.62 -11.01
N ASP A 95 -9.01 9.94 -11.05
CA ASP A 95 -7.73 10.56 -11.43
C ASP A 95 -6.59 10.18 -10.48
N VAL A 96 -6.89 10.14 -9.17
CA VAL A 96 -5.91 9.74 -8.14
C VAL A 96 -5.61 8.25 -8.26
N LYS A 97 -6.63 7.43 -8.50
CA LYS A 97 -6.45 5.98 -8.76
C LYS A 97 -5.52 5.76 -9.96
N ALA A 98 -5.73 6.47 -11.07
CA ALA A 98 -4.89 6.37 -12.26
C ALA A 98 -3.44 6.80 -12.01
N LEU A 99 -3.22 7.86 -11.23
CA LEU A 99 -1.88 8.31 -10.81
C LEU A 99 -1.16 7.27 -9.95
N VAL A 100 -1.84 6.75 -8.92
CA VAL A 100 -1.27 5.77 -8.00
C VAL A 100 -0.98 4.46 -8.73
N LEU A 101 -1.85 4.02 -9.63
CA LEU A 101 -1.61 2.85 -10.47
C LEU A 101 -0.36 3.01 -11.34
N ARG A 102 -0.16 4.18 -11.96
CA ARG A 102 1.07 4.47 -12.72
C ARG A 102 2.31 4.41 -11.82
N ALA A 103 2.25 4.99 -10.63
CA ALA A 103 3.35 4.93 -9.66
C ALA A 103 3.66 3.49 -9.24
N LEU A 104 2.64 2.68 -8.93
CA LEU A 104 2.79 1.27 -8.58
C LEU A 104 3.44 0.45 -9.71
N CYS A 105 3.12 0.74 -10.97
CA CYS A 105 3.74 0.06 -12.12
C CYS A 105 5.22 0.45 -12.32
N ALA A 106 5.64 1.61 -11.80
CA ALA A 106 7.02 2.09 -11.88
C ALA A 106 7.91 1.59 -10.73
N LEU A 107 7.34 0.99 -9.68
CA LEU A 107 8.10 0.46 -8.55
C LEU A 107 8.69 -0.91 -8.90
N SER A 108 9.88 -0.91 -9.50
CA SER A 108 10.57 -2.14 -9.97
C SER A 108 10.93 -3.13 -8.86
N ARG A 109 11.04 -2.68 -7.61
CA ARG A 109 11.36 -3.52 -6.45
C ARG A 109 10.13 -3.97 -5.68
N ALA A 110 8.96 -3.44 -6.00
CA ALA A 110 7.74 -3.80 -5.30
C ALA A 110 7.36 -5.24 -5.67
N ARG A 111 7.14 -6.05 -4.63
CA ARG A 111 6.76 -7.47 -4.76
C ARG A 111 5.36 -7.75 -4.25
N ILE A 112 4.84 -6.89 -3.38
CA ILE A 112 3.49 -7.00 -2.79
C ILE A 112 2.80 -5.64 -2.82
N VAL A 113 1.55 -5.62 -3.28
CA VAL A 113 0.63 -4.49 -3.15
C VAL A 113 -0.62 -4.95 -2.40
N ILE A 114 -0.96 -4.26 -1.32
CA ILE A 114 -2.15 -4.49 -0.51
C ILE A 114 -3.07 -3.31 -0.72
N SER A 115 -4.30 -3.55 -1.17
CA SER A 115 -5.28 -2.51 -1.47
C SER A 115 -6.59 -2.76 -0.74
N THR A 116 -7.26 -1.69 -0.32
CA THR A 116 -8.61 -1.77 0.24
C THR A 116 -9.72 -1.82 -0.81
N GLU A 117 -9.38 -1.64 -2.09
CA GLU A 117 -10.28 -1.87 -3.22
C GLU A 117 -9.63 -2.75 -4.28
N ALA A 118 -10.47 -3.42 -5.07
CA ALA A 118 -9.99 -4.19 -6.21
C ALA A 118 -9.55 -3.26 -7.33
N PHE A 119 -8.28 -3.34 -7.72
CA PHE A 119 -7.87 -2.90 -9.03
C PHE A 119 -8.21 -3.98 -10.06
N TYR A 120 -9.05 -3.59 -11.01
CA TYR A 120 -9.47 -4.42 -12.15
C TYR A 120 -9.87 -5.85 -11.75
N PRO A 121 -10.92 -6.03 -10.92
CA PRO A 121 -11.32 -7.33 -10.37
C PRO A 121 -11.67 -8.37 -11.43
N ARG A 122 -12.10 -7.94 -12.63
CA ARG A 122 -12.41 -8.82 -13.76
C ARG A 122 -11.21 -8.93 -14.69
N HIS A 123 -10.19 -9.63 -14.23
CA HIS A 123 -9.02 -9.91 -15.06
C HIS A 123 -9.40 -10.92 -16.15
N ARG A 124 -9.21 -10.54 -17.41
CA ARG A 124 -9.32 -11.45 -18.56
C ARG A 124 -7.93 -11.66 -19.16
N PRO A 125 -7.67 -12.76 -19.89
CA PRO A 125 -6.41 -12.96 -20.61
C PRO A 125 -6.06 -11.81 -21.56
N SER A 126 -7.07 -11.11 -22.08
CA SER A 126 -6.93 -9.95 -22.96
C SER A 126 -6.83 -8.60 -22.25
N CYS A 127 -6.59 -8.58 -20.92
CA CYS A 127 -6.49 -7.33 -20.18
C CYS A 127 -5.28 -6.51 -20.64
N LYS A 128 -5.51 -5.34 -21.22
CA LYS A 128 -4.47 -4.40 -21.67
C LYS A 128 -4.06 -3.39 -20.61
N ASN A 129 -4.49 -3.56 -19.36
CA ASN A 129 -4.18 -2.59 -18.33
C ASN A 129 -2.71 -2.71 -17.88
N ASN A 130 -2.01 -1.59 -17.80
CA ASN A 130 -0.60 -1.57 -17.41
C ASN A 130 -0.35 -2.16 -16.02
N PHE A 131 -1.31 -2.08 -15.10
CA PHE A 131 -1.19 -2.70 -13.77
C PHE A 131 -1.22 -4.23 -13.83
N CYS A 132 -1.99 -4.78 -14.76
CA CYS A 132 -2.18 -6.22 -14.92
C CYS A 132 -0.94 -6.94 -15.49
N ALA A 133 -0.03 -6.19 -16.10
CA ALA A 133 1.22 -6.71 -16.66
C ALA A 133 2.22 -7.12 -15.56
N PRO A 134 2.59 -6.25 -14.59
CA PRO A 134 3.47 -6.63 -13.49
C PRO A 134 2.74 -7.28 -12.30
N TRP A 135 1.43 -7.10 -12.13
CA TRP A 135 0.70 -7.54 -10.94
C TRP A 135 -0.30 -8.66 -11.20
N LYS A 136 -0.38 -9.63 -10.27
CA LYS A 136 -1.40 -10.68 -10.24
C LYS A 136 -2.12 -10.67 -8.89
N LEU A 137 -3.46 -10.65 -8.93
CA LEU A 137 -4.26 -10.83 -7.71
C LEU A 137 -3.95 -12.22 -7.13
N TYR A 138 -3.45 -12.23 -5.91
CA TYR A 138 -3.02 -13.45 -5.21
C TYR A 138 -4.09 -13.92 -4.23
N GLN A 139 -4.64 -13.01 -3.42
CA GLN A 139 -5.62 -13.32 -2.39
C GLN A 139 -6.56 -12.14 -2.14
N VAL A 140 -7.78 -12.46 -1.73
CA VAL A 140 -8.73 -11.49 -1.17
C VAL A 140 -9.05 -11.91 0.26
N SER A 141 -8.67 -11.07 1.22
CA SER A 141 -9.09 -11.21 2.62
C SER A 141 -10.26 -10.25 2.89
N LYS A 142 -10.98 -10.49 3.99
CA LYS A 142 -12.03 -9.59 4.47
C LYS A 142 -11.72 -9.15 5.88
N GLY A 143 -11.86 -7.87 6.18
CA GLY A 143 -11.64 -7.32 7.52
C GLY A 143 -12.64 -6.21 7.83
N PRO A 144 -12.78 -5.80 9.09
CA PRO A 144 -13.66 -4.67 9.42
C PRO A 144 -12.97 -3.32 9.16
N ALA A 145 -13.80 -2.31 8.96
CA ALA A 145 -13.43 -0.91 8.85
C ALA A 145 -14.18 -0.09 9.92
N SER A 146 -13.63 1.05 10.31
CA SER A 146 -14.19 1.89 11.39
C SER A 146 -15.51 2.57 11.04
N TRP A 147 -15.87 2.64 9.76
CA TRP A 147 -17.01 3.41 9.25
C TRP A 147 -18.15 2.54 8.71
N THR A 148 -18.03 1.21 8.75
CA THR A 148 -19.08 0.30 8.29
C THR A 148 -19.11 -1.00 9.10
N SER A 149 -20.31 -1.53 9.32
CA SER A 149 -20.51 -2.86 9.90
C SER A 149 -20.21 -3.99 8.91
N LYS A 150 -20.12 -3.69 7.62
CA LYS A 150 -19.78 -4.67 6.58
C LYS A 150 -18.27 -4.95 6.58
N LEU A 151 -17.91 -6.20 6.33
CA LEU A 151 -16.50 -6.53 6.10
C LEU A 151 -16.05 -5.94 4.75
N VAL A 152 -14.94 -5.22 4.79
CA VAL A 152 -14.27 -4.66 3.63
C VAL A 152 -13.32 -5.67 3.00
N GLY A 153 -13.29 -5.70 1.67
CA GLY A 153 -12.34 -6.51 0.92
C GLY A 153 -10.93 -5.92 0.99
N ILE A 154 -9.93 -6.79 1.15
CA ILE A 154 -8.52 -6.43 1.17
C ILE A 154 -7.84 -7.30 0.13
N TYR A 155 -7.38 -6.65 -0.92
CA TYR A 155 -6.91 -7.25 -2.16
C TYR A 155 -5.39 -7.25 -2.17
N ILE A 156 -4.82 -8.44 -2.26
CA ILE A 156 -3.39 -8.64 -2.17
C ILE A 156 -2.88 -9.09 -3.53
N TYR A 157 -2.00 -8.29 -4.11
CA TYR A 157 -1.38 -8.52 -5.40
C TYR A 157 0.09 -8.87 -5.18
N LYS A 158 0.59 -9.83 -5.95
CA LYS A 158 2.02 -10.14 -6.03
C LYS A 158 2.57 -9.73 -7.39
N SER A 159 3.84 -9.32 -7.41
CA SER A 159 4.56 -9.17 -8.67
C SER A 159 4.58 -10.52 -9.40
N ARG A 160 4.49 -10.47 -10.73
CA ARG A 160 4.66 -11.66 -11.58
C ARG A 160 6.11 -12.10 -11.68
#